data_AF-A0A2V5S4G0-F1
#
_entry.id   AF-A0A2V5S4G0-F1
#
_cell.length_a   1.000
_cell.length_b   1.000
_cell.length_c   1.000
_cell.angle_alpha   90.00
_cell.angle_beta   90.00
_cell.angle_gamma   90.00
#
_symmetry.space_group_name_H-M   'P 1'
#
loop_
_entity.id
_entity.type
_entity.pdbx_description
1 polymer ?
#
loop_
_entity_poly.entity_id
_entity_poly.type
_entity_poly.pdbx_seq_one_letter_code
_entity_poly.pdbx_strand_id
1 'polypeptide(L)'
;MNAVIACGGTGGHLFPGIAVAEVLRDRGHDVMLLISEKDIDALALSGRTNFRVEKLPTVGLPSAFSPAFFGFIRRFYESLSLCRSLYRKFKPQVVLGMGGFTSTAPVLAGRIRGIATFIHESNAIPGKANRLTARIVNAVMLGFRECAPFFPKTHTEVTGTPVRTELVRLDRKVARQKLGLHEDLPTLLVMGGSQGASGINQALIKSLPFLQGVPLQVIHLSGARDERLVADNYRRENVPA
;
A
#
# COMPACT_ATOMS: atom_id res chain seq x y z
N MET A 1 -9.03 16.78 15.57
CA MET A 1 -8.84 15.53 16.35
C MET A 1 -7.45 14.98 16.06
N ASN A 2 -6.98 14.07 16.90
CA ASN A 2 -5.72 13.36 16.76
C ASN A 2 -6.02 11.96 16.23
N ALA A 3 -5.52 11.65 15.04
CA ALA A 3 -5.72 10.37 14.36
C ALA A 3 -4.40 9.63 14.22
N VAL A 4 -4.41 8.33 14.46
CA VAL A 4 -3.28 7.46 14.13
C VAL A 4 -3.63 6.60 12.93
N ILE A 5 -2.75 6.55 11.95
CA ILE A 5 -2.89 5.68 10.78
C ILE A 5 -1.69 4.75 10.74
N ALA A 6 -1.94 3.46 10.91
CA ALA A 6 -0.94 2.42 10.71
C ALA A 6 -0.97 1.97 9.25
N CYS A 7 0.08 2.27 8.50
CA CYS A 7 0.17 1.98 7.08
C CYS A 7 1.62 1.68 6.73
N GLY A 8 1.90 0.60 6.00
CA GLY A 8 3.28 0.27 5.66
C GLY A 8 3.49 -1.17 5.23
N GLY A 9 4.74 -1.47 4.90
CA GLY A 9 5.21 -2.79 4.49
C GLY A 9 5.09 -3.05 2.98
N THR A 10 4.10 -2.46 2.31
CA THR A 10 3.92 -2.44 0.85
C THR A 10 3.27 -1.13 0.41
N GLY A 11 3.47 -0.73 -0.86
CA GLY A 11 2.83 0.47 -1.42
C GLY A 11 1.30 0.43 -1.36
N GLY A 12 0.70 -0.76 -1.50
CA GLY A 12 -0.75 -0.94 -1.46
C GLY A 12 -1.42 -0.62 -0.12
N HIS A 13 -0.67 -0.65 1.00
CA HIS A 13 -1.18 -0.21 2.30
C HIS A 13 -0.69 1.19 2.66
N LEU A 14 0.56 1.52 2.29
CA LEU A 14 1.18 2.80 2.62
C LEU A 14 0.47 3.97 1.94
N PHE A 15 0.28 3.90 0.62
CA PHE A 15 -0.23 5.04 -0.13
C PHE A 15 -1.69 5.38 0.16
N PRO A 16 -2.61 4.41 0.33
CA PRO A 16 -3.96 4.72 0.79
C PRO A 16 -3.98 5.35 2.19
N GLY A 17 -3.09 4.90 3.10
CA GLY A 17 -2.96 5.51 4.42
C GLY A 17 -2.52 6.97 4.38
N ILE A 18 -1.53 7.26 3.53
CA ILE A 18 -1.08 8.63 3.27
C ILE A 18 -2.21 9.48 2.69
N ALA A 19 -3.00 8.96 1.74
CA ALA A 19 -4.12 9.68 1.15
C ALA A 19 -5.18 10.06 2.21
N VAL A 20 -5.50 9.15 3.13
CA VAL A 20 -6.39 9.46 4.26
C VAL A 20 -5.76 10.51 5.18
N ALA A 21 -4.46 10.41 5.45
CA ALA A 21 -3.74 11.36 6.29
C ALA A 21 -3.77 12.79 5.74
N GLU A 22 -3.57 12.95 4.42
CA GLU A 22 -3.67 14.24 3.73
C GLU A 22 -5.05 14.86 3.94
N VAL A 23 -6.11 14.11 3.65
CA VAL A 23 -7.49 14.60 3.77
C VAL A 23 -7.84 14.97 5.21
N LEU A 24 -7.42 14.18 6.21
CA LEU A 24 -7.66 14.51 7.62
C LEU A 24 -6.90 15.77 8.04
N ARG A 25 -5.65 15.92 7.61
CA ARG A 25 -4.85 17.12 7.89
C ARG A 25 -5.45 18.37 7.25
N ASP A 26 -5.89 18.28 5.99
CA ASP A 26 -6.50 19.40 5.28
C ASP A 26 -7.83 19.84 5.91
N ARG A 27 -8.47 18.95 6.69
CA ARG A 27 -9.62 19.24 7.56
C ARG A 27 -9.25 19.76 8.95
N GLY A 28 -7.98 20.08 9.20
CA GLY A 28 -7.49 20.61 10.48
C GLY A 28 -7.34 19.57 11.58
N HIS A 29 -7.01 18.32 11.23
CA HIS A 29 -6.70 17.27 12.21
C HIS A 29 -5.19 16.99 12.30
N ASP A 30 -4.75 16.57 13.49
CA ASP A 30 -3.37 16.11 13.70
C ASP A 30 -3.30 14.62 13.40
N VAL A 31 -2.33 14.20 12.60
CA VAL A 31 -2.22 12.83 12.11
C VAL A 31 -0.81 12.29 12.36
N MET A 32 -0.74 11.16 13.07
CA MET A 32 0.48 10.37 13.24
C MET A 32 0.43 9.13 12.35
N LEU A 33 1.43 8.99 11.49
CA LEU A 33 1.64 7.80 10.68
C LEU A 33 2.54 6.80 11.44
N LEU A 34 2.09 5.55 11.52
CA LEU A 34 2.89 4.44 12.02
C LEU A 34 3.27 3.54 10.85
N ILE A 35 4.56 3.51 10.51
CA ILE A 35 5.08 2.80 9.32
C ILE A 35 5.99 1.63 9.69
N SER A 36 6.33 0.78 8.72
CA SER A 36 7.32 -0.25 8.94
C SER A 36 8.75 0.31 8.89
N GLU A 37 9.73 -0.47 9.34
CA GLU A 37 11.15 -0.09 9.27
C GLU A 37 11.75 -0.21 7.86
N LYS A 38 10.96 -0.63 6.85
CA LYS A 38 11.45 -0.78 5.47
C LYS A 38 11.80 0.56 4.85
N ASP A 39 12.92 0.61 4.16
CA ASP A 39 13.42 1.83 3.50
C ASP A 39 12.45 2.39 2.45
N ILE A 40 11.68 1.52 1.77
CA ILE A 40 10.69 1.96 0.79
C ILE A 40 9.57 2.81 1.42
N ASP A 41 9.21 2.53 2.68
CA ASP A 41 8.20 3.31 3.38
C ASP A 41 8.76 4.70 3.74
N ALA A 42 10.02 4.78 4.16
CA ALA A 42 10.70 6.05 4.44
C ALA A 42 10.92 6.88 3.17
N LEU A 43 11.29 6.24 2.06
CA LEU A 43 11.46 6.88 0.76
C LEU A 43 10.13 7.44 0.22
N ALA A 44 9.04 6.69 0.34
CA ALA A 44 7.72 7.18 -0.06
C ALA A 44 7.25 8.41 0.73
N LEU A 45 7.84 8.66 1.90
CA LEU A 45 7.58 9.80 2.77
C LEU A 45 8.65 10.90 2.67
N SER A 46 9.72 10.72 1.89
CA SER A 46 10.89 11.62 1.89
C SER A 46 10.63 13.02 1.35
N GLY A 47 9.45 13.29 0.78
CA GLY A 47 8.97 14.64 0.42
C GLY A 47 7.78 15.13 1.25
N ARG A 48 7.40 14.40 2.31
CA ARG A 48 6.16 14.60 3.08
C ARG A 48 6.47 14.94 4.54
N THR A 49 7.24 16.02 4.74
CA THR A 49 7.72 16.49 6.05
C THR A 49 6.60 16.95 7.01
N ASN A 50 5.39 17.12 6.47
CA ASN A 50 4.24 17.66 7.19
C ASN A 50 3.56 16.63 8.11
N PHE A 51 3.99 15.37 8.09
CA PHE A 51 3.41 14.32 8.92
C PHE A 51 4.34 13.95 10.06
N ARG A 52 3.74 13.70 11.23
CA ARG A 52 4.44 13.01 12.31
C ARG A 52 4.52 11.52 11.95
N VAL A 53 5.74 11.00 11.80
CA VAL A 53 5.97 9.62 11.40
C VAL A 53 6.76 8.90 12.49
N GLU A 54 6.27 7.75 12.92
CA GLU A 54 6.97 6.86 13.86
C GLU A 54 7.14 5.49 13.20
N LYS A 55 8.33 4.90 13.30
CA LYS A 55 8.60 3.55 12.79
C LYS A 55 8.24 2.50 13.84
N LEU A 56 7.60 1.43 13.42
CA LEU A 56 7.26 0.30 14.28
C LEU A 56 8.10 -0.94 13.95
N PRO A 57 8.68 -1.61 14.97
CA PRO A 57 9.40 -2.86 14.78
C PRO A 57 8.41 -3.95 14.35
N THR A 58 8.31 -4.16 13.05
CA THR A 58 7.26 -5.00 12.45
C THR A 58 7.85 -6.11 11.61
N VAL A 59 7.34 -7.31 11.83
CA VAL A 59 7.75 -8.53 11.15
C VAL A 59 6.51 -9.26 10.66
N GLY A 60 6.60 -9.86 9.47
CA GLY A 60 5.53 -10.71 8.96
C GLY A 60 5.36 -11.94 9.85
N LEU A 61 4.13 -12.47 9.93
CA LEU A 61 3.86 -13.69 10.68
C LEU A 61 4.57 -14.89 10.04
N PRO A 62 5.56 -15.49 10.72
CA PRO A 62 6.19 -16.72 10.23
C PRO A 62 5.27 -17.93 10.49
N SER A 63 5.65 -19.09 9.98
CA SER A 63 4.99 -20.34 10.38
C SER A 63 5.07 -20.53 11.91
N ALA A 64 3.98 -21.00 12.52
CA ALA A 64 3.90 -21.22 13.97
C ALA A 64 4.95 -22.22 14.49
N PHE A 65 5.43 -23.12 13.63
CA PHE A 65 6.45 -24.12 13.94
C PHE A 65 7.89 -23.62 13.70
N SER A 66 8.07 -22.38 13.22
CA SER A 66 9.39 -21.83 12.96
C SER A 66 9.99 -21.19 14.22
N PRO A 67 11.30 -21.35 14.49
CA PRO A 67 12.00 -20.59 15.54
C PRO A 67 11.84 -19.07 15.40
N ALA A 68 11.60 -18.58 14.17
CA ALA A 68 11.33 -17.16 13.89
C ALA A 68 10.06 -16.64 14.59
N PHE A 69 9.16 -17.52 15.02
CA PHE A 69 7.93 -17.16 15.73
C PHE A 69 8.20 -16.47 17.08
N PHE A 70 9.25 -16.87 17.80
CA PHE A 70 9.66 -16.19 19.03
C PHE A 70 10.13 -14.75 18.76
N GLY A 71 10.89 -14.56 17.68
CA GLY A 71 11.29 -13.23 17.21
C GLY A 71 10.08 -12.36 16.84
N PHE A 72 9.09 -12.95 16.18
CA PHE A 72 7.81 -12.31 15.87
C PHE A 72 7.08 -11.84 17.13
N ILE A 73 6.91 -12.72 18.12
CA ILE A 73 6.25 -12.38 19.39
C ILE A 73 6.97 -11.21 20.08
N ARG A 74 8.29 -11.28 20.21
CA ARG A 74 9.09 -10.21 20.85
C ARG A 74 8.87 -8.86 20.16
N ARG A 75 9.04 -8.81 18.84
CA ARG A 75 8.85 -7.58 18.04
C ARG A 75 7.41 -7.06 18.12
N PHE A 76 6.42 -7.96 18.15
CA PHE A 76 5.03 -7.59 18.34
C PHE A 76 4.78 -6.91 19.68
N TYR A 77 5.32 -7.46 20.78
CA TYR A 77 5.21 -6.84 22.11
C TYR A 77 5.94 -5.49 22.20
N GLU A 78 7.10 -5.36 21.56
CA GLU A 78 7.80 -4.08 21.47
C GLU A 78 6.98 -3.04 20.70
N SER A 79 6.43 -3.40 19.55
CA SER A 79 5.50 -2.56 18.79
C SER A 79 4.28 -2.14 19.62
N LEU A 80 3.69 -3.09 20.37
CA LEU A 80 2.54 -2.83 21.23
C LEU A 80 2.90 -1.85 22.36
N SER A 81 4.05 -2.04 23.02
CA SER A 81 4.54 -1.17 24.08
C SER A 81 4.82 0.25 23.56
N LEU A 82 5.47 0.36 22.40
CA LEU A 82 5.72 1.63 21.73
C LEU A 82 4.41 2.35 21.40
N CYS A 83 3.43 1.66 20.79
CA CYS A 83 2.12 2.23 20.50
C CYS A 83 1.43 2.75 21.77
N ARG A 84 1.46 2.01 22.88
CA ARG A 84 0.90 2.46 24.16
C ARG A 84 1.58 3.73 24.66
N SER A 85 2.91 3.81 24.54
CA SER A 85 3.68 5.00 24.93
C SER A 85 3.32 6.21 24.08
N LEU A 86 3.27 6.04 22.76
CA LEU A 86 2.85 7.08 21.80
C LEU A 86 1.43 7.55 22.10
N TYR A 87 0.48 6.63 22.33
CA TYR A 87 -0.93 6.98 22.55
C TYR A 87 -1.18 7.69 23.88
N ARG A 88 -0.31 7.53 24.89
CA ARG A 88 -0.37 8.33 26.12
C ARG A 88 -0.05 9.80 25.87
N LYS A 89 0.93 10.07 25.00
CA LYS A 89 1.37 11.43 24.67
C LYS A 89 0.47 12.07 23.62
N PHE A 90 0.20 11.35 22.54
CA PHE A 90 -0.55 11.83 21.38
C PHE A 90 -2.07 11.83 21.61
N LYS A 91 -2.60 10.99 22.50
CA LYS A 91 -4.03 10.90 22.84
C LYS A 91 -4.96 10.82 21.61
N PRO A 92 -4.76 9.83 20.71
CA PRO A 92 -5.60 9.72 19.52
C PRO A 92 -7.04 9.37 19.89
N GLN A 93 -8.00 9.92 19.14
CA GLN A 93 -9.42 9.57 19.24
C GLN A 93 -9.79 8.44 18.27
N VAL A 94 -8.99 8.22 17.23
CA VAL A 94 -9.19 7.17 16.24
C VAL A 94 -7.87 6.52 15.83
N VAL A 95 -7.89 5.21 15.62
CA VAL A 95 -6.79 4.43 15.03
C VAL A 95 -7.30 3.71 13.79
N LEU A 96 -6.66 3.93 12.65
CA LEU A 96 -6.95 3.29 11.39
C LEU A 96 -5.77 2.39 10.97
N GLY A 97 -6.01 1.10 10.76
CA GLY A 97 -5.04 0.19 10.16
C GLY A 97 -5.30 -0.04 8.67
N MET A 98 -4.34 0.23 7.79
CA MET A 98 -4.49 0.09 6.34
C MET A 98 -4.16 -1.31 5.80
N GLY A 99 -4.03 -2.30 6.69
CA GLY A 99 -3.65 -3.66 6.33
C GLY A 99 -2.22 -4.03 6.71
N GLY A 100 -1.91 -5.31 6.50
CA GLY A 100 -0.62 -5.91 6.89
C GLY A 100 -0.43 -6.09 8.40
N PHE A 101 0.61 -6.84 8.78
CA PHE A 101 0.95 -7.07 10.20
C PHE A 101 1.39 -5.78 10.92
N THR A 102 1.79 -4.76 10.18
CA THR A 102 2.10 -3.42 10.71
C THR A 102 0.88 -2.77 11.39
N SER A 103 -0.34 -3.15 11.01
CA SER A 103 -1.58 -2.57 11.56
C SER A 103 -2.06 -3.25 12.85
N THR A 104 -1.68 -4.50 13.13
CA THR A 104 -2.30 -5.28 14.23
C THR A 104 -1.94 -4.74 15.62
N ALA A 105 -0.66 -4.45 15.89
CA ALA A 105 -0.24 -3.92 17.19
C ALA A 105 -0.81 -2.51 17.49
N PRO A 106 -0.79 -1.54 16.54
CA PRO A 106 -1.47 -0.25 16.68
C PRO A 106 -2.95 -0.35 17.02
N VAL A 107 -3.69 -1.16 16.25
CA VAL A 107 -5.13 -1.34 16.45
C VAL A 107 -5.42 -1.97 17.81
N LEU A 108 -4.65 -3.00 18.20
CA LEU A 108 -4.78 -3.62 19.52
C LEU A 108 -4.48 -2.62 20.65
N ALA A 109 -3.43 -1.79 20.52
CA ALA A 109 -3.13 -0.74 21.49
C ALA A 109 -4.28 0.27 21.63
N GLY A 110 -4.93 0.62 20.52
CA GLY A 110 -6.10 1.50 20.50
C GLY A 110 -7.29 0.86 21.21
N ARG A 111 -7.59 -0.40 20.89
CA ARG A 111 -8.69 -1.16 21.48
C ARG A 111 -8.57 -1.29 23.00
N ILE A 112 -7.36 -1.60 23.50
CA ILE A 112 -7.09 -1.73 24.94
C ILE A 112 -7.29 -0.39 25.67
N ARG A 113 -7.08 0.74 24.99
CA ARG A 113 -7.29 2.08 25.55
C ARG A 113 -8.72 2.61 25.35
N GLY A 114 -9.62 1.82 24.78
CA GLY A 114 -11.00 2.26 24.48
C GLY A 114 -11.09 3.29 23.35
N ILE A 115 -10.08 3.37 22.48
CA ILE A 115 -10.05 4.27 21.32
C ILE A 115 -10.86 3.63 20.18
N ALA A 116 -11.56 4.43 19.38
CA ALA A 116 -12.26 3.93 18.20
C ALA A 116 -11.23 3.37 17.19
N THR A 117 -11.42 2.11 16.79
CA THR A 117 -10.49 1.40 15.92
C THR A 117 -11.18 0.94 14.64
N PHE A 118 -10.50 1.16 13.52
CA PHE A 118 -10.95 0.76 12.20
C PHE A 118 -9.80 0.10 11.45
N ILE A 119 -10.15 -0.75 10.48
CA ILE A 119 -9.20 -1.20 9.46
C ILE A 119 -9.76 -0.98 8.07
N HIS A 120 -8.87 -0.85 7.08
CA HIS A 120 -9.20 -0.85 5.66
C HIS A 120 -8.64 -2.10 4.98
N GLU A 121 -9.44 -2.71 4.10
CA GLU A 121 -9.01 -3.79 3.22
C GLU A 121 -9.20 -3.37 1.76
N SER A 122 -8.08 -3.11 1.08
CA SER A 122 -8.07 -2.68 -0.32
C SER A 122 -8.23 -3.84 -1.30
N ASN A 123 -8.09 -5.10 -0.86
CA ASN A 123 -8.17 -6.26 -1.73
C ASN A 123 -9.57 -6.89 -1.73
N ALA A 124 -9.92 -7.58 -2.82
CA ALA A 124 -11.15 -8.39 -2.89
C ALA A 124 -11.12 -9.60 -1.93
N ILE A 125 -9.92 -10.10 -1.61
CA ILE A 125 -9.70 -11.18 -0.64
C ILE A 125 -8.82 -10.63 0.48
N PRO A 126 -9.25 -10.68 1.76
CA PRO A 126 -8.52 -10.03 2.83
C PRO A 126 -7.25 -10.77 3.23
N GLY A 127 -6.25 -10.01 3.64
CA GLY A 127 -5.03 -10.55 4.23
C GLY A 127 -5.29 -11.20 5.59
N LYS A 128 -4.44 -12.18 5.96
CA LYS A 128 -4.51 -12.86 7.27
C LYS A 128 -4.53 -11.88 8.46
N ALA A 129 -3.72 -10.82 8.38
CA ALA A 129 -3.65 -9.79 9.41
C ALA A 129 -4.99 -9.05 9.60
N ASN A 130 -5.65 -8.66 8.51
CA ASN A 130 -6.95 -7.99 8.56
C ASN A 130 -8.04 -8.93 9.06
N ARG A 131 -8.06 -10.20 8.62
CA ARG A 131 -9.01 -11.21 9.15
C ARG A 131 -8.90 -11.40 10.66
N LEU A 132 -7.69 -11.37 11.20
CA LEU A 132 -7.47 -11.45 12.65
C LEU A 132 -7.90 -10.15 13.34
N THR A 133 -7.46 -9.01 12.82
CA THR A 133 -7.67 -7.69 13.42
C THR A 133 -9.14 -7.26 13.38
N ALA A 134 -9.92 -7.72 12.39
CA ALA A 134 -11.34 -7.42 12.26
C ALA A 134 -12.17 -7.82 13.49
N ARG A 135 -11.70 -8.78 14.30
CA ARG A 135 -12.41 -9.24 15.50
C ARG A 135 -12.41 -8.24 16.65
N ILE A 136 -11.57 -7.21 16.57
CA ILE A 136 -11.32 -6.27 17.68
C ILE A 136 -11.52 -4.80 17.27
N VAL A 137 -12.06 -4.54 16.08
CA VAL A 137 -12.33 -3.19 15.56
C VAL A 137 -13.82 -2.85 15.61
N ASN A 138 -14.13 -1.56 15.56
CA ASN A 138 -15.50 -1.06 15.43
C ASN A 138 -16.07 -1.36 14.04
N ALA A 139 -15.30 -1.14 12.97
CA ALA A 139 -15.71 -1.47 11.62
C ALA A 139 -14.51 -1.74 10.68
N VAL A 140 -14.81 -2.41 9.57
CA VAL A 140 -13.90 -2.64 8.45
C VAL A 140 -14.38 -1.84 7.24
N MET A 141 -13.53 -0.96 6.73
CA MET A 141 -13.76 -0.27 5.46
C MET A 141 -13.22 -1.11 4.31
N LEU A 142 -13.99 -1.25 3.24
CA LEU A 142 -13.70 -2.15 2.14
C LEU A 142 -13.45 -1.39 0.84
N GLY A 143 -12.38 -1.78 0.13
CA GLY A 143 -12.13 -1.38 -1.24
C GLY A 143 -13.11 -2.01 -2.23
N PHE A 144 -13.49 -3.27 -1.97
CA PHE A 144 -14.34 -4.09 -2.83
C PHE A 144 -15.47 -4.73 -2.00
N ARG A 145 -16.69 -4.70 -2.52
CA ARG A 145 -17.88 -5.26 -1.83
C ARG A 145 -17.75 -6.77 -1.62
N GLU A 146 -17.08 -7.45 -2.55
CA GLU A 146 -16.79 -8.88 -2.57
C GLU A 146 -15.97 -9.33 -1.35
N CYS A 147 -15.32 -8.39 -0.64
CA CYS A 147 -14.56 -8.67 0.56
C CYS A 147 -15.43 -8.79 1.82
N ALA A 148 -16.67 -8.29 1.81
CA ALA A 148 -17.56 -8.28 2.99
C ALA A 148 -17.85 -9.69 3.58
N PRO A 149 -18.09 -10.76 2.78
CA PRO A 149 -18.34 -12.10 3.32
C PRO A 149 -17.21 -12.67 4.18
N PHE A 150 -15.99 -12.12 4.08
CA PHE A 150 -14.85 -12.56 4.88
C PHE A 150 -14.86 -11.98 6.31
N PHE A 151 -15.76 -11.05 6.63
CA PHE A 151 -15.88 -10.38 7.93
C PHE A 151 -17.30 -10.51 8.55
N PRO A 152 -17.84 -11.73 8.71
CA PRO A 152 -19.26 -11.93 9.05
C PRO A 152 -19.67 -11.45 10.45
N LYS A 153 -18.70 -11.11 11.32
CA LYS A 153 -18.94 -10.74 12.73
C LYS A 153 -18.58 -9.28 13.02
N THR A 154 -18.25 -8.50 11.99
CA THR A 154 -17.78 -7.12 12.15
C THR A 154 -18.57 -6.24 11.19
N HIS A 155 -18.93 -5.04 11.62
CA HIS A 155 -19.55 -4.06 10.72
C HIS A 155 -18.61 -3.78 9.54
N THR A 156 -19.15 -3.78 8.32
CA THR A 156 -18.39 -3.49 7.11
C THR A 156 -19.03 -2.36 6.32
N GLU A 157 -18.20 -1.51 5.73
CA GLU A 157 -18.64 -0.38 4.90
C GLU A 157 -17.80 -0.31 3.63
N VAL A 158 -18.43 -0.19 2.47
CA VAL A 158 -17.72 -0.09 1.19
C VAL A 158 -17.37 1.38 0.93
N THR A 159 -16.09 1.71 1.04
CA THR A 159 -15.58 3.08 0.84
C THR A 159 -14.78 3.24 -0.46
N GLY A 160 -14.43 2.13 -1.11
CA GLY A 160 -13.38 2.12 -2.13
C GLY A 160 -11.98 2.24 -1.52
N THR A 161 -10.95 2.19 -2.36
CA THR A 161 -9.55 2.33 -1.96
C THR A 161 -9.13 3.80 -2.06
N PRO A 162 -8.68 4.44 -0.97
CA PRO A 162 -8.20 5.81 -1.01
C PRO A 162 -7.06 5.98 -2.01
N VAL A 163 -7.18 6.99 -2.87
CA VAL A 163 -6.20 7.33 -3.91
C VAL A 163 -5.55 8.66 -3.53
N ARG A 164 -4.24 8.78 -3.74
CA ARG A 164 -3.46 10.00 -3.45
C ARG A 164 -3.99 11.18 -4.25
N THR A 165 -4.06 12.34 -3.62
CA THR A 165 -4.52 13.60 -4.24
C THR A 165 -3.66 14.04 -5.42
N GLU A 166 -2.37 13.70 -5.41
CA GLU A 166 -1.42 13.92 -6.50
C GLU A 166 -1.79 13.19 -7.81
N LEU A 167 -2.61 12.13 -7.74
CA LEU A 167 -3.15 11.46 -8.94
C LEU A 167 -4.29 12.29 -9.51
N VAL A 168 -3.94 13.44 -10.05
CA VAL A 168 -4.86 14.35 -10.74
C VAL A 168 -5.08 13.86 -12.16
N ARG A 169 -6.33 13.95 -12.63
CA ARG A 169 -6.65 13.68 -14.03
C ARG A 169 -5.96 14.72 -14.90
N LEU A 170 -4.93 14.29 -15.62
CA LEU A 170 -4.25 15.10 -16.62
C LEU A 170 -4.97 15.01 -17.96
N ASP A 171 -4.91 16.09 -18.73
CA ASP A 171 -5.30 16.05 -20.13
C ASP A 171 -4.45 15.02 -20.89
N ARG A 172 -5.11 14.22 -21.74
CA ARG A 172 -4.46 13.11 -22.45
C ARG A 172 -3.35 13.61 -23.37
N LYS A 173 -3.55 14.73 -24.04
CA LYS A 173 -2.59 15.31 -24.98
C LYS A 173 -1.34 15.78 -24.23
N VAL A 174 -1.54 16.50 -23.13
CA VAL A 174 -0.45 16.95 -22.26
C VAL A 174 0.34 15.78 -21.68
N ALA A 175 -0.33 14.73 -21.20
CA ALA A 175 0.32 13.55 -20.65
C ALA A 175 1.18 12.83 -21.70
N ARG A 176 0.66 12.66 -22.93
CA ARG A 176 1.40 12.04 -24.03
C ARG A 176 2.62 12.85 -24.42
N GLN A 177 2.48 14.16 -24.58
CA GLN A 177 3.61 15.05 -24.89
C GLN A 177 4.70 14.98 -23.81
N LYS A 178 4.33 15.00 -22.53
CA LYS A 178 5.29 14.87 -21.41
C LYS A 178 6.06 13.55 -21.41
N LEU A 179 5.42 12.47 -21.89
CA LEU A 179 6.01 11.14 -21.96
C LEU A 179 6.67 10.84 -23.32
N GLY A 180 6.69 11.80 -24.25
CA GLY A 180 7.22 11.61 -25.60
C GLY A 180 6.42 10.63 -26.47
N LEU A 181 5.13 10.45 -26.17
CA LEU A 181 4.24 9.51 -26.86
C LEU A 181 3.53 10.16 -28.04
N HIS A 182 3.32 9.39 -29.10
CA HIS A 182 2.53 9.81 -30.27
C HIS A 182 1.03 9.92 -29.93
N GLU A 183 0.36 10.95 -30.46
CA GLU A 183 -1.06 11.18 -30.21
C GLU A 183 -1.97 10.16 -30.93
N ASP A 184 -1.54 9.71 -32.11
CA ASP A 184 -2.34 8.85 -32.99
C ASP A 184 -2.16 7.35 -32.73
N LEU A 185 -1.27 6.98 -31.80
CA LEU A 185 -1.00 5.58 -31.45
C LEU A 185 -1.62 5.19 -30.10
N PRO A 186 -2.25 4.00 -30.00
CA PRO A 186 -2.62 3.42 -28.72
C PRO A 186 -1.36 3.09 -27.90
N THR A 187 -1.42 3.38 -26.60
CA THR A 187 -0.32 3.11 -25.66
C THR A 187 -0.64 1.87 -24.83
N LEU A 188 0.21 0.85 -24.91
CA LEU A 188 0.20 -0.30 -24.01
C LEU A 188 1.04 0.02 -22.78
N LEU A 189 0.40 0.20 -21.62
CA LEU A 189 1.09 0.27 -20.34
C LEU A 189 1.21 -1.12 -19.73
N VAL A 190 2.45 -1.57 -19.52
CA VAL A 190 2.73 -2.82 -18.81
C VAL A 190 3.37 -2.50 -17.47
N MET A 191 2.76 -2.97 -16.38
CA MET A 191 3.27 -2.71 -15.03
C MET A 191 3.10 -3.92 -14.11
N GLY A 192 4.15 -4.24 -13.36
CA GLY A 192 4.16 -5.32 -12.37
C GLY A 192 3.97 -4.86 -10.92
N GLY A 193 3.59 -3.59 -10.70
CA GLY A 193 3.57 -2.97 -9.38
C GLY A 193 4.96 -2.50 -8.92
N SER A 194 5.08 -2.15 -7.63
CA SER A 194 6.25 -1.40 -7.12
C SER A 194 7.60 -2.11 -7.22
N GLN A 195 7.60 -3.43 -7.32
CA GLN A 195 8.83 -4.24 -7.42
C GLN A 195 9.04 -4.81 -8.84
N GLY A 196 8.13 -4.52 -9.77
CA GLY A 196 8.02 -5.27 -11.02
C GLY A 196 7.44 -6.68 -10.81
N ALA A 197 7.16 -7.37 -11.92
CA ALA A 197 6.64 -8.73 -11.91
C ALA A 197 7.27 -9.56 -13.03
N SER A 198 8.25 -10.39 -12.68
CA SER A 198 9.02 -11.18 -13.66
C SER A 198 8.14 -12.07 -14.54
N GLY A 199 7.01 -12.58 -14.02
CA GLY A 199 6.05 -13.34 -14.82
C GLY A 199 5.39 -12.48 -15.93
N ILE A 200 5.01 -11.24 -15.61
CA ILE A 200 4.47 -10.29 -16.60
C ILE A 200 5.57 -9.90 -17.60
N ASN A 201 6.77 -9.61 -17.10
CA ASN A 201 7.91 -9.22 -17.92
C ASN A 201 8.22 -10.32 -18.95
N GLN A 202 8.33 -11.58 -18.52
CA GLN A 202 8.59 -12.71 -19.40
C GLN A 202 7.45 -12.98 -20.38
N ALA A 203 6.19 -12.88 -19.93
CA ALA A 203 5.03 -13.05 -20.80
C ALA A 203 5.04 -12.02 -21.95
N LEU A 204 5.34 -10.76 -21.62
CA LEU A 204 5.43 -9.72 -22.63
C LEU A 204 6.64 -9.92 -23.55
N ILE A 205 7.82 -10.25 -23.02
CA ILE A 205 9.02 -10.54 -23.84
C ILE A 205 8.71 -11.60 -24.89
N LYS A 206 8.07 -12.70 -24.49
CA LYS A 206 7.65 -13.79 -25.41
C LYS A 206 6.61 -13.35 -26.43
N SER A 207 5.89 -12.26 -26.15
CA SER A 207 4.85 -11.72 -27.02
C SER A 207 5.35 -10.65 -27.98
N LEU A 208 6.57 -10.11 -27.79
CA LEU A 208 7.13 -9.03 -28.61
C LEU A 208 7.14 -9.32 -30.12
N PRO A 209 7.44 -10.54 -30.61
CA PRO A 209 7.40 -10.83 -32.05
C PRO A 209 6.03 -10.58 -32.67
N PHE A 210 4.94 -10.76 -31.90
CA PHE A 210 3.57 -10.50 -32.37
C PHE A 210 3.19 -9.02 -32.35
N LEU A 211 4.01 -8.17 -31.72
CA LEU A 211 3.79 -6.72 -31.67
C LEU A 211 4.54 -5.98 -32.79
N GLN A 212 5.40 -6.68 -33.55
CA GLN A 212 6.11 -6.08 -34.68
C GLN A 212 5.13 -5.60 -35.75
N GLY A 213 5.31 -4.36 -36.20
CA GLY A 213 4.47 -3.72 -37.22
C GLY A 213 3.05 -3.36 -36.75
N VAL A 214 2.67 -3.68 -35.51
CA VAL A 214 1.40 -3.23 -34.94
C VAL A 214 1.53 -1.74 -34.62
N PRO A 215 0.58 -0.88 -35.04
CA PRO A 215 0.62 0.55 -34.75
C PRO A 215 0.27 0.78 -33.26
N LEU A 216 1.23 0.52 -32.37
CA LEU A 216 1.14 0.73 -30.93
C LEU A 216 2.48 1.24 -30.40
N GLN A 217 2.44 1.87 -29.24
CA GLN A 217 3.62 2.27 -28.47
C GLN A 217 3.52 1.66 -27.07
N VAL A 218 4.66 1.35 -26.44
CA VAL A 218 4.68 0.65 -25.15
C VAL A 218 5.34 1.52 -24.09
N ILE A 219 4.83 1.44 -22.85
CA ILE A 219 5.56 1.86 -21.66
C ILE A 219 5.62 0.63 -20.76
N HIS A 220 6.83 0.15 -20.43
CA HIS A 220 7.00 -1.04 -19.61
C HIS A 220 7.72 -0.73 -18.30
N LEU A 221 6.95 -0.71 -17.20
CA LEU A 221 7.47 -0.63 -15.84
C LEU A 221 7.88 -2.02 -15.34
N SER A 222 9.06 -2.47 -15.77
CA SER A 222 9.59 -3.83 -15.51
C SER A 222 10.02 -4.08 -14.07
N GLY A 223 10.34 -3.01 -13.33
CA GLY A 223 11.05 -3.07 -12.06
C GLY A 223 12.58 -3.18 -12.23
N ALA A 224 13.33 -2.68 -11.25
CA ALA A 224 14.78 -2.51 -11.32
C ALA A 224 15.55 -3.83 -11.55
N ARG A 225 15.01 -4.96 -11.09
CA ARG A 225 15.66 -6.27 -11.25
C ARG A 225 15.72 -6.72 -12.72
N ASP A 226 14.64 -6.49 -13.46
CA ASP A 226 14.46 -7.03 -14.81
C ASP A 226 14.64 -5.97 -15.90
N GLU A 227 14.95 -4.72 -15.52
CA GLU A 227 15.07 -3.56 -16.44
C GLU A 227 15.97 -3.86 -17.65
N ARG A 228 17.20 -4.32 -17.41
CA ARG A 228 18.14 -4.62 -18.49
C ARG A 228 17.64 -5.74 -19.40
N LEU A 229 17.12 -6.82 -18.81
CA LEU A 229 16.59 -7.96 -19.56
C LEU A 229 15.45 -7.51 -20.48
N VAL A 230 14.51 -6.74 -19.94
CA VAL A 230 13.36 -6.24 -20.70
C VAL A 230 13.83 -5.31 -21.83
N ALA A 231 14.70 -4.33 -21.53
CA ALA A 231 15.21 -3.38 -22.50
C ALA A 231 15.98 -4.04 -23.66
N ASP A 232 16.79 -5.06 -23.36
CA ASP A 232 17.55 -5.79 -24.39
C ASP A 232 16.63 -6.57 -25.35
N ASN A 233 15.50 -7.09 -24.87
CA ASN A 233 14.55 -7.81 -25.72
C ASN A 233 13.72 -6.86 -26.61
N TYR A 234 13.31 -5.70 -26.10
CA TYR A 234 12.67 -4.68 -26.95
C TYR A 234 13.59 -4.22 -28.09
N ARG A 235 14.86 -3.97 -27.78
CA ARG A 235 15.88 -3.61 -28.79
C ARG A 235 16.08 -4.72 -29.81
N ARG A 236 16.13 -5.98 -29.39
CA ARG A 236 16.28 -7.13 -30.30
C ARG A 236 15.10 -7.27 -31.26
N GLU A 237 13.89 -7.10 -30.76
CA GLU A 237 12.66 -7.27 -31.54
C GLU A 237 12.24 -5.99 -32.30
N ASN A 238 13.06 -4.93 -32.25
CA ASN A 238 12.76 -3.62 -32.85
C ASN A 238 11.39 -3.05 -32.47
N VAL A 239 10.95 -3.29 -31.24
CA VAL A 239 9.71 -2.71 -30.70
C VAL A 239 10.09 -1.52 -29.80
N PRO A 240 9.63 -0.29 -30.10
CA PRO A 240 9.93 0.87 -29.27
C PRO A 240 9.15 0.82 -27.95
N ALA A 241 9.85 0.98 -26.81
CA ALA A 241 9.29 0.96 -25.47
C ALA A 241 10.16 1.70 -24.45
#